data_AF-A0A9W9MQ04-F1
#
_entry.id   AF-A0A9W9MQ04-F1
#
_cell.length_a   1.000
_cell.length_b   1.000
_cell.length_c   1.000
_cell.angle_alpha   90.00
_cell.angle_beta   90.00
_cell.angle_gamma   90.00
#
_symmetry.space_group_name_H-M   'P 1'
#
loop_
_entity.id
_entity.type
_entity.pdbx_description
1 polymer ?
#
loop_
_entity_poly.entity_id
_entity_poly.type
_entity_poly.pdbx_seq_one_letter_code
_entity_poly.pdbx_strand_id
1 'polypeptide(L)'
;MDLNGPALAPPAGVIPNLDNPPNNNGLAIGVLSACAAIATICLFIRGYARIWLLKKVEIEEGLTLCAYGCFWGALYAEIGLLDTPGYFVHQWNVRLKDMILAQYYVFLFGVFYSIVLPLLKVTILIGCCRMFAPRGRRSEGYFWWGCVAVIFVQIGAGISIVVALNMQCIPHSAIWDITILATSKCFNLYKLQVASASIQLISDVAILLLPQQVIWSLKMTWQKRLGVSFIFGLGLLACISAVFRLETTITHGKSADAVWTLPPLAFWATAEMTCGFFIVSLPCIPKIMMETGAGAKLKRILGMSSLGNTSKRTWGSGGTGQSSSNHSRLAGSTAGNAYYKMDALKPSESTEYLQKDQKKHIFEIQTAKICEVLDDHEFVFIDGPVPTEPSEGATTITDEFYGYLPDPITEASECRDLLAGLVDYVHSNGPFDGVMGFSEGGIMAAMLLVEDARRPFAGFKCGIFFSAAVPLDPDVVCTEILRCIDPDTDGVVLHIPTALIVEANLVRLRSQSPLAPLWCQKDAQEALVRICDEKLREVVRHDLGHQIPGSKSMERFFETIQAIERTIERAIDLFS
;
A
#
# COMPACT_ATOMS: atom_id res chain seq x y z
N MET A 1 54.43 23.32 -24.14
CA MET A 1 53.56 22.25 -23.61
C MET A 1 53.68 21.07 -24.57
N ASP A 2 54.17 19.92 -24.14
CA ASP A 2 54.27 18.73 -25.00
C ASP A 2 52.96 17.92 -24.94
N LEU A 3 52.18 17.95 -26.02
CA LEU A 3 50.87 17.30 -26.10
C LEU A 3 50.94 15.77 -26.15
N ASN A 4 52.08 15.21 -26.58
CA ASN A 4 52.28 13.77 -26.65
C ASN A 4 52.92 13.19 -25.37
N GLY A 5 53.42 14.06 -24.50
CA GLY A 5 53.95 13.71 -23.18
C GLY A 5 52.86 13.43 -22.13
N PRO A 6 53.28 13.01 -20.92
CA PRO A 6 52.35 12.68 -19.84
C PRO A 6 51.64 13.91 -19.29
N ALA A 7 50.36 13.76 -18.92
CA ALA A 7 49.52 14.84 -18.40
C ALA A 7 49.86 15.26 -16.97
N LEU A 8 50.62 14.45 -16.25
CA LEU A 8 51.19 14.74 -14.93
C LEU A 8 52.62 14.19 -14.87
N ALA A 9 53.52 14.87 -14.16
CA ALA A 9 54.88 14.36 -13.99
C ALA A 9 54.86 13.03 -13.21
N PRO A 10 55.54 11.97 -13.69
CA PRO A 10 55.56 10.70 -12.98
C PRO A 10 56.34 10.81 -11.66
N PRO A 11 55.98 10.02 -10.63
CA PRO A 11 56.78 9.88 -9.43
C PRO A 11 58.21 9.41 -9.74
N ALA A 12 59.15 9.69 -8.82
CA ALA A 12 60.54 9.29 -8.98
C ALA A 12 60.65 7.76 -9.20
N GLY A 13 61.32 7.35 -10.28
CA GLY A 13 61.52 5.94 -10.64
C GLY A 13 60.37 5.29 -11.43
N VAL A 14 59.30 6.02 -11.76
CA VAL A 14 58.17 5.51 -12.56
C VAL A 14 58.31 5.98 -14.02
N ILE A 15 58.19 5.04 -14.96
CA ILE A 15 58.15 5.34 -16.40
C ILE A 15 56.68 5.32 -16.86
N PRO A 16 56.15 6.44 -17.39
CA PRO A 16 54.82 6.51 -17.97
C PRO A 16 54.57 5.47 -19.07
N ASN A 17 53.44 4.77 -18.99
CA ASN A 17 52.95 3.91 -20.06
C ASN A 17 51.76 4.60 -20.74
N LEU A 18 52.02 5.25 -21.88
CA LEU A 18 51.05 6.09 -22.60
C LEU A 18 50.27 5.35 -23.69
N ASP A 19 50.70 4.16 -24.09
CA ASP A 19 50.11 3.41 -25.21
C ASP A 19 49.11 2.36 -24.74
N ASN A 20 49.38 1.72 -23.60
CA ASN A 20 48.47 0.74 -23.00
C ASN A 20 48.49 0.83 -21.47
N PRO A 21 47.94 1.91 -20.88
CA PRO A 21 47.96 2.10 -19.44
C PRO A 21 47.14 1.01 -18.72
N PRO A 22 47.62 0.53 -17.56
CA PRO A 22 46.83 -0.39 -16.74
C PRO A 22 45.54 0.31 -16.29
N ASN A 23 44.39 -0.32 -16.51
CA ASN A 23 43.07 0.21 -16.20
C ASN A 23 42.18 -0.87 -15.56
N ASN A 24 41.05 -0.45 -15.00
CA ASN A 24 40.00 -1.30 -14.46
C ASN A 24 38.66 -1.06 -15.17
N ASN A 25 38.68 -0.98 -16.50
CA ASN A 25 37.47 -0.76 -17.30
C ASN A 25 36.40 -1.85 -17.10
N GLY A 26 36.79 -3.09 -16.81
CA GLY A 26 35.85 -4.18 -16.51
C GLY A 26 34.96 -3.88 -15.30
N LEU A 27 35.53 -3.27 -14.24
CA LEU A 27 34.76 -2.84 -13.06
C LEU A 27 33.77 -1.73 -13.46
N ALA A 28 34.23 -0.74 -14.22
CA ALA A 28 33.39 0.36 -14.68
C ALA A 28 32.20 -0.15 -15.51
N ILE A 29 32.44 -1.01 -16.50
CA ILE A 29 31.37 -1.61 -17.32
C ILE A 29 30.37 -2.37 -16.44
N GLY A 30 30.85 -3.15 -15.46
CA GLY A 30 29.99 -3.87 -14.52
C GLY A 30 29.09 -2.93 -13.70
N VAL A 31 29.64 -1.86 -13.13
CA VAL A 31 28.88 -0.88 -12.34
C VAL A 31 27.88 -0.12 -13.22
N LEU A 32 28.34 0.42 -14.35
CA LEU A 32 27.50 1.21 -15.26
C LEU A 32 26.35 0.40 -15.85
N SER A 33 26.62 -0.83 -16.30
CA SER A 33 25.59 -1.72 -16.84
C SER A 33 24.57 -2.14 -15.78
N ALA A 34 25.00 -2.41 -14.55
CA ALA A 34 24.09 -2.72 -13.44
C ALA A 34 23.18 -1.52 -13.11
N CYS A 35 23.75 -0.32 -12.98
CA CYS A 35 23.00 0.91 -12.74
C CYS A 35 22.00 1.20 -13.88
N ALA A 36 22.43 1.07 -15.14
CA ALA A 36 21.57 1.22 -16.29
C ALA A 36 20.40 0.23 -16.26
N ALA A 37 20.67 -1.05 -16.04
CA ALA A 37 19.65 -2.09 -15.96
C ALA A 37 18.63 -1.79 -14.86
N ILE A 38 19.07 -1.42 -13.66
CA ILE A 38 18.19 -1.09 -12.53
C ILE A 38 17.31 0.13 -12.87
N ALA A 39 17.91 1.23 -13.34
CA ALA A 39 17.17 2.45 -13.69
C ALA A 39 16.13 2.20 -14.79
N THR A 40 16.50 1.43 -15.82
CA THR A 40 15.60 1.04 -16.92
C THR A 40 14.44 0.18 -16.42
N ILE A 41 14.72 -0.84 -15.59
CA ILE A 41 13.67 -1.69 -15.00
C ILE A 41 12.70 -0.85 -14.16
N CYS A 42 13.22 0.05 -13.32
CA CYS A 42 12.40 0.96 -12.52
C CYS A 42 11.47 1.82 -13.38
N LEU A 43 11.98 2.42 -14.46
CA LEU A 43 11.19 3.21 -15.39
C LEU A 43 10.06 2.39 -16.02
N PHE A 44 10.36 1.17 -16.49
CA PHE A 44 9.35 0.31 -17.10
C PHE A 44 8.29 -0.15 -16.10
N ILE A 45 8.68 -0.53 -14.89
CA ILE A 45 7.75 -0.92 -13.82
C ILE A 45 6.81 0.25 -13.50
N ARG A 46 7.37 1.46 -13.32
CA ARG A 46 6.58 2.66 -13.03
C ARG A 46 5.67 3.03 -14.20
N GLY A 47 6.19 3.02 -15.42
CA GLY A 47 5.43 3.28 -16.64
C GLY A 47 4.26 2.30 -16.81
N TYR A 48 4.50 1.01 -16.60
CA TYR A 48 3.46 -0.02 -16.62
C TYR A 48 2.38 0.26 -15.57
N ALA A 49 2.77 0.54 -14.32
CA ALA A 49 1.83 0.82 -13.25
C ALA A 49 0.98 2.07 -13.51
N ARG A 50 1.58 3.15 -14.00
CA ARG A 50 0.90 4.44 -14.18
C ARG A 50 0.04 4.51 -15.44
N ILE A 51 0.56 3.99 -16.55
CA ILE A 51 -0.12 4.05 -17.85
C ILE A 51 -1.19 2.95 -17.96
N TRP A 52 -0.86 1.72 -17.55
CA TRP A 52 -1.73 0.57 -17.82
C TRP A 52 -2.62 0.19 -16.63
N LEU A 53 -2.06 0.10 -15.42
CA LEU A 53 -2.85 -0.29 -14.24
C LEU A 53 -3.67 0.88 -13.68
N LEU A 54 -3.04 2.03 -13.51
CA LEU A 54 -3.68 3.22 -12.92
C LEU A 54 -4.41 4.09 -13.93
N LYS A 55 -4.10 3.96 -15.23
CA LYS A 55 -4.63 4.78 -16.32
C LYS A 55 -4.60 6.28 -16.01
N LYS A 56 -3.57 6.71 -15.29
CA LYS A 56 -3.44 8.08 -14.79
C LYS A 56 -2.00 8.54 -14.92
N VAL A 57 -1.77 9.33 -15.97
CA VAL A 57 -0.49 9.98 -16.23
C VAL A 57 -0.49 11.33 -15.52
N GLU A 58 0.52 11.57 -14.71
CA GLU A 58 0.68 12.82 -13.99
C GLU A 58 2.04 13.45 -14.32
N ILE A 59 2.25 14.71 -13.92
CA ILE A 59 3.51 15.45 -14.19
C ILE A 59 4.77 14.71 -13.74
N GLU A 60 4.66 13.89 -12.69
CA GLU A 60 5.71 13.01 -12.18
C GLU A 60 6.31 12.11 -13.29
N GLU A 61 5.49 11.64 -14.23
CA GLU A 61 5.94 10.73 -15.28
C GLU A 61 6.76 11.46 -16.35
N GLY A 62 6.36 12.69 -16.68
CA GLY A 62 7.14 13.55 -17.57
C GLY A 62 8.50 13.90 -16.97
N LEU A 63 8.52 14.29 -15.68
CA LEU A 63 9.78 14.60 -14.98
C LEU A 63 10.71 13.39 -14.87
N THR A 64 10.16 12.20 -14.57
CA THR A 64 10.95 10.95 -14.51
C THR A 64 11.53 10.59 -15.88
N LEU A 65 10.75 10.75 -16.96
CA LEU A 65 11.22 10.47 -18.32
C LEU A 65 12.32 11.45 -18.75
N CYS A 66 12.17 12.74 -18.44
CA CYS A 66 13.23 13.74 -18.67
C CYS A 66 14.51 13.41 -17.89
N ALA A 67 14.37 13.01 -16.61
CA ALA A 67 15.51 12.57 -15.81
C ALA A 67 16.18 11.34 -16.44
N TYR A 68 15.41 10.37 -16.95
CA TYR A 68 15.94 9.19 -17.62
C TYR A 68 16.71 9.52 -18.92
N GLY A 69 16.21 10.45 -19.71
CA GLY A 69 16.94 10.95 -20.88
C GLY A 69 18.29 11.58 -20.51
N CYS A 70 18.30 12.41 -19.46
CA CYS A 70 19.54 13.00 -18.95
C CYS A 70 20.49 11.95 -18.34
N PHE A 71 19.95 10.92 -17.69
CA PHE A 71 20.74 9.81 -17.15
C PHE A 71 21.48 9.04 -18.25
N TRP A 72 20.86 8.79 -19.40
CA TRP A 72 21.56 8.22 -20.56
C TRP A 72 22.62 9.17 -21.14
N GLY A 73 22.40 10.48 -21.07
CA GLY A 73 23.43 11.48 -21.39
C GLY A 73 24.65 11.39 -20.47
N ALA A 74 24.42 11.19 -19.16
CA ALA A 74 25.50 10.96 -18.19
C ALA A 74 26.23 9.64 -18.48
N LEU A 75 25.50 8.54 -18.75
CA LEU A 75 26.10 7.25 -19.10
C LEU A 75 26.91 7.31 -20.39
N TYR A 76 26.44 8.05 -21.40
CA TYR A 76 27.20 8.27 -22.64
C TYR A 76 28.56 8.91 -22.34
N ALA A 77 28.59 9.92 -21.47
CA ALA A 77 29.83 10.57 -21.07
C ALA A 77 30.77 9.62 -20.30
N GLU A 78 30.24 8.81 -19.38
CA GLU A 78 31.02 7.79 -18.66
C GLU A 78 31.57 6.69 -19.58
N ILE A 79 30.78 6.24 -20.57
CA ILE A 79 31.24 5.28 -21.58
C ILE A 79 32.39 5.87 -22.42
N GLY A 80 32.32 7.16 -22.76
CA GLY A 80 33.41 7.86 -23.45
C GLY A 80 34.74 7.86 -22.68
N LEU A 81 34.69 7.80 -21.33
CA LEU A 81 35.88 7.71 -20.48
C LEU A 81 36.52 6.31 -20.47
N LEU A 82 35.85 5.26 -20.98
CA LEU A 82 36.43 3.92 -21.09
C LEU A 82 37.56 3.87 -22.12
N ASP A 83 37.37 4.55 -23.25
CA ASP A 83 38.32 4.53 -24.36
C ASP A 83 39.51 5.46 -24.08
N THR A 84 39.23 6.66 -23.55
CA THR A 84 40.25 7.64 -23.18
C THR A 84 39.77 8.45 -21.97
N PRO A 85 40.43 8.39 -20.79
CA PRO A 85 41.72 7.74 -20.49
C PRO A 85 41.63 6.28 -20.02
N GLY A 86 40.43 5.76 -19.80
CA GLY A 86 40.20 4.53 -19.05
C GLY A 86 40.02 4.79 -17.54
N TYR A 87 39.32 3.88 -16.87
CA TYR A 87 39.01 3.96 -15.45
C TYR A 87 40.18 3.44 -14.60
N PHE A 88 40.48 4.16 -13.51
CA PHE A 88 41.62 3.89 -12.62
C PHE A 88 42.95 3.87 -13.38
N VAL A 89 43.14 4.88 -14.22
CA VAL A 89 44.42 5.15 -14.88
C VAL A 89 45.05 6.35 -14.17
N HIS A 90 46.32 6.24 -13.81
CA HIS A 90 47.05 7.36 -13.26
C HIS A 90 47.25 8.46 -14.30
N GLN A 91 47.11 9.72 -13.91
CA GLN A 91 47.20 10.86 -14.84
C GLN A 91 48.57 10.96 -15.54
N TRP A 92 49.65 10.49 -14.92
CA TRP A 92 50.98 10.41 -15.56
C TRP A 92 51.07 9.34 -16.65
N ASN A 93 50.11 8.42 -16.75
CA ASN A 93 49.99 7.44 -17.84
C ASN A 93 49.03 7.89 -18.95
N VAL A 94 48.52 9.13 -18.89
CA VAL A 94 47.63 9.68 -19.90
C VAL A 94 48.36 10.74 -20.71
N ARG A 95 48.18 10.75 -22.03
CA ARG A 95 48.73 11.81 -22.87
C ARG A 95 47.97 13.10 -22.64
N LEU A 96 48.69 14.21 -22.62
CA LEU A 96 48.10 15.51 -22.35
C LEU A 96 47.00 15.89 -23.36
N LYS A 97 47.13 15.52 -24.64
CA LYS A 97 46.08 15.75 -25.65
C LYS A 97 44.75 15.02 -25.35
N ASP A 98 44.82 13.82 -24.77
CA ASP A 98 43.65 12.98 -24.50
C ASP A 98 42.85 13.52 -23.29
N MET A 99 43.48 14.36 -22.46
CA MET A 99 42.81 15.06 -21.38
C MET A 99 41.76 16.06 -21.86
N ILE A 100 41.87 16.60 -23.08
CA ILE A 100 40.87 17.53 -23.62
C ILE A 100 39.53 16.81 -23.76
N LEU A 101 39.55 15.61 -24.37
CA LEU A 101 38.35 14.80 -24.55
C LEU A 101 37.83 14.25 -23.22
N ALA A 102 38.73 13.82 -22.34
CA ALA A 102 38.35 13.36 -20.99
C ALA A 102 37.63 14.44 -20.18
N GLN A 103 38.17 15.67 -20.14
CA GLN A 103 37.54 16.78 -19.44
C GLN A 103 36.20 17.18 -20.06
N TYR A 104 36.04 17.06 -21.38
CA TYR A 104 34.76 17.27 -22.05
C TYR A 104 33.69 16.27 -21.58
N TYR A 105 34.03 14.98 -21.48
CA TYR A 105 33.11 13.97 -20.94
C TYR A 105 32.81 14.20 -19.46
N VAL A 106 33.81 14.55 -18.64
CA VAL A 106 33.57 14.90 -17.21
C VAL A 106 32.62 16.09 -17.07
N PHE A 107 32.78 17.11 -17.91
CA PHE A 107 31.86 18.25 -17.94
C PHE A 107 30.43 17.82 -18.32
N LEU A 108 30.27 17.05 -19.40
CA LEU A 108 28.95 16.54 -19.82
C LEU A 108 28.29 15.72 -18.70
N PHE A 109 29.04 14.81 -18.08
CA PHE A 109 28.58 14.01 -16.94
C PHE A 109 28.07 14.91 -15.82
N GLY A 110 28.87 15.90 -15.40
CA GLY A 110 28.51 16.83 -14.33
C GLY A 110 27.24 17.63 -14.61
N VAL A 111 27.05 18.08 -15.86
CA VAL A 111 25.83 18.80 -16.28
C VAL A 111 24.60 17.90 -16.21
N PHE A 112 24.66 16.71 -16.83
CA PHE A 112 23.52 15.78 -16.84
C PHE A 112 23.17 15.32 -15.43
N TYR A 113 24.17 14.95 -14.63
CA TYR A 113 23.99 14.59 -13.22
C TYR A 113 23.27 15.69 -12.42
N SER A 114 23.66 16.96 -12.63
CA SER A 114 23.06 18.12 -11.96
C SER A 114 21.61 18.38 -12.38
N ILE A 115 21.15 17.80 -13.49
CA ILE A 115 19.76 17.85 -13.95
C ILE A 115 18.97 16.64 -13.41
N VAL A 116 19.55 15.44 -13.44
CA VAL A 116 18.88 14.19 -13.05
C VAL A 116 18.40 14.24 -11.60
N LEU A 117 19.28 14.55 -10.64
CA LEU A 117 18.93 14.45 -9.23
C LEU A 117 17.82 15.41 -8.80
N PRO A 118 17.84 16.72 -9.14
CA PRO A 118 16.74 17.61 -8.79
C PRO A 118 15.41 17.16 -9.39
N LEU A 119 15.38 16.68 -10.65
CA LEU A 119 14.16 16.18 -11.28
C LEU A 119 13.58 14.96 -10.53
N LEU A 120 14.43 14.01 -10.14
CA LEU A 120 14.01 12.85 -9.36
C LEU A 120 13.51 13.26 -7.97
N LYS A 121 14.24 14.13 -7.26
CA LYS A 121 13.86 14.60 -5.92
C LYS A 121 12.54 15.37 -5.93
N VAL A 122 12.33 16.26 -6.90
CA VAL A 122 11.05 16.96 -7.09
C VAL A 122 9.92 15.98 -7.37
N THR A 123 10.17 14.96 -8.21
CA THR A 123 9.19 13.90 -8.50
C THR A 123 8.81 13.14 -7.22
N ILE A 124 9.79 12.72 -6.41
CA ILE A 124 9.58 12.03 -5.13
C ILE A 124 8.72 12.89 -4.20
N LEU A 125 9.09 14.17 -4.03
CA LEU A 125 8.39 15.09 -3.13
C LEU A 125 6.94 15.37 -3.57
N ILE A 126 6.69 15.51 -4.88
CA ILE A 126 5.32 15.64 -5.40
C ILE A 126 4.51 14.36 -5.12
N GLY A 127 5.11 13.18 -5.34
CA GLY A 127 4.50 11.89 -5.01
C GLY A 127 4.17 11.75 -3.52
N CYS A 128 5.12 12.09 -2.65
CA CYS A 128 4.94 12.12 -1.20
C CYS A 128 3.83 13.08 -0.76
N CYS A 129 3.80 14.30 -1.33
CA CYS A 129 2.72 15.27 -1.09
C CYS A 129 1.35 14.74 -1.52
N ARG A 130 1.27 13.93 -2.58
CA ARG A 130 0.00 13.36 -3.04
C ARG A 130 -0.48 12.22 -2.16
N MET A 131 0.45 11.46 -1.59
CA MET A 131 0.15 10.32 -0.72
C MET A 131 -0.24 10.76 0.70
N PHE A 132 0.48 11.73 1.27
CA PHE A 132 0.35 12.09 2.68
C PHE A 132 -0.34 13.43 2.94
N ALA A 133 -0.61 14.26 1.91
CA ALA A 133 -1.33 15.54 2.04
C ALA A 133 -2.51 15.65 1.06
N PRO A 134 -3.67 15.03 1.37
CA PRO A 134 -4.89 15.11 0.55
C PRO A 134 -5.36 16.56 0.35
N ARG A 135 -6.02 16.83 -0.79
CA ARG A 135 -6.35 18.18 -1.28
C ARG A 135 -7.05 19.10 -0.28
N GLY A 136 -7.85 18.56 0.65
CA GLY A 136 -8.61 19.35 1.63
C GLY A 136 -7.83 19.83 2.86
N ARG A 137 -6.69 19.20 3.19
CA ARG A 137 -5.89 19.52 4.41
C ARG A 137 -4.42 19.85 4.07
N ARG A 138 -4.20 20.27 2.82
CA ARG A 138 -2.88 20.35 2.20
C ARG A 138 -2.02 21.49 2.76
N SER A 139 -2.61 22.64 3.07
CA SER A 139 -1.90 23.86 3.49
C SER A 139 -1.63 23.96 4.99
N GLU A 140 -2.24 23.09 5.80
CA GLU A 140 -2.23 23.20 7.28
C GLU A 140 -1.13 22.36 7.94
N GLY A 141 -0.49 21.44 7.21
CA GLY A 141 0.52 20.53 7.75
C GLY A 141 1.97 20.99 7.56
N TYR A 142 2.78 20.91 8.62
CA TYR A 142 4.24 21.15 8.56
C TYR A 142 4.95 20.31 7.48
N PHE A 143 4.47 19.08 7.24
CA PHE A 143 4.97 18.19 6.19
C PHE A 143 4.89 18.80 4.78
N TRP A 144 3.77 19.44 4.44
CA TRP A 144 3.57 20.00 3.10
C TRP A 144 4.50 21.19 2.87
N TRP A 145 4.59 22.10 3.84
CA TRP A 145 5.53 23.24 3.78
C TRP A 145 6.98 22.77 3.71
N GLY A 146 7.35 21.72 4.44
CA GLY A 146 8.66 21.09 4.32
C GLY A 146 8.93 20.56 2.90
N CYS A 147 7.99 19.85 2.30
CA CYS A 147 8.13 19.38 0.91
C CYS A 147 8.26 20.53 -0.08
N VAL A 148 7.44 21.58 0.06
CA VAL A 148 7.49 22.78 -0.79
C VAL A 148 8.85 23.47 -0.67
N ALA A 149 9.36 23.67 0.54
CA ALA A 149 10.67 24.27 0.78
C ALA A 149 11.79 23.48 0.10
N VAL A 150 11.81 22.15 0.24
CA VAL A 150 12.83 21.31 -0.41
C VAL A 150 12.67 21.33 -1.93
N ILE A 151 11.45 21.34 -2.48
CA ILE A 151 11.21 21.49 -3.93
C ILE A 151 11.82 22.80 -4.44
N PHE A 152 11.58 23.93 -3.75
CA PHE A 152 12.16 25.22 -4.14
C PHE A 152 13.69 25.20 -4.10
N VAL A 153 14.27 24.60 -3.05
CA VAL A 153 15.73 24.44 -2.95
C VAL A 153 16.26 23.59 -4.11
N GLN A 154 15.61 22.48 -4.46
CA GLN A 154 16.05 21.61 -5.56
C GLN A 154 16.00 22.31 -6.92
N ILE A 155 14.90 23.01 -7.22
CA ILE A 155 14.76 23.72 -8.49
C ILE A 155 15.78 24.87 -8.55
N GLY A 156 15.88 25.67 -7.50
CA GLY A 156 16.78 26.82 -7.45
C GLY A 156 18.25 26.42 -7.50
N ALA A 157 18.66 25.43 -6.69
CA ALA A 157 20.04 24.92 -6.68
C ALA A 157 20.37 24.19 -7.98
N GLY A 158 19.46 23.36 -8.51
CA GLY A 158 19.66 22.64 -9.77
C GLY A 158 19.92 23.58 -10.95
N ILE A 159 19.05 24.59 -11.14
CA ILE A 159 19.23 25.59 -12.20
C ILE A 159 20.54 26.35 -11.99
N SER A 160 20.81 26.79 -10.76
CA SER A 160 21.99 27.59 -10.43
C SER A 160 23.30 26.82 -10.66
N ILE A 161 23.36 25.53 -10.29
CA ILE A 161 24.53 24.67 -10.49
C ILE A 161 24.75 24.39 -11.97
N VAL A 162 23.70 24.09 -12.74
CA VAL A 162 23.81 23.86 -14.18
C VAL A 162 24.34 25.11 -14.89
N VAL A 163 23.79 26.28 -14.56
CA VAL A 163 24.27 27.56 -15.11
C VAL A 163 25.71 27.81 -14.71
N ALA A 164 26.06 27.61 -13.43
CA ALA A 164 27.42 27.80 -12.95
C ALA A 164 28.42 26.88 -13.67
N LEU A 165 28.10 25.58 -13.84
CA LEU A 165 28.96 24.64 -14.57
C LEU A 165 29.19 25.07 -16.02
N ASN A 166 28.15 25.52 -16.72
CA ASN A 166 28.27 25.99 -18.10
C ASN A 166 29.02 27.33 -18.20
N MET A 167 28.96 28.16 -17.17
CA MET A 167 29.65 29.45 -17.11
C MET A 167 30.95 29.41 -16.29
N GLN A 168 31.54 28.23 -16.06
CA GLN A 168 32.68 28.12 -15.14
C GLN A 168 33.93 28.86 -15.62
N CYS A 169 34.10 28.99 -16.94
CA CYS A 169 35.25 29.60 -17.58
C CYS A 169 34.82 30.55 -18.70
N ILE A 170 35.63 31.60 -18.90
CA ILE A 170 35.54 32.51 -20.05
C ILE A 170 36.90 32.50 -20.76
N PRO A 171 37.00 32.05 -22.03
CA PRO A 171 35.92 31.53 -22.88
C PRO A 171 35.41 30.14 -22.45
N HIS A 172 34.18 29.78 -22.86
CA HIS A 172 33.51 28.53 -22.49
C HIS A 172 34.30 27.27 -22.87
N SER A 173 35.05 27.29 -23.98
CA SER A 173 35.88 26.15 -24.38
C SER A 173 37.01 25.81 -23.39
N ALA A 174 37.41 26.75 -22.54
CA ALA A 174 38.48 26.53 -21.54
C ALA A 174 38.06 25.58 -20.41
N ILE A 175 36.79 25.16 -20.38
CA ILE A 175 36.28 24.12 -19.47
C ILE A 175 36.96 22.79 -19.73
N TRP A 176 37.10 22.41 -21.01
CA TRP A 176 37.69 21.14 -21.42
C TRP A 176 39.02 21.31 -22.14
N ASP A 177 39.25 22.46 -22.80
CA ASP A 177 40.50 22.75 -23.49
C ASP A 177 41.54 23.32 -22.51
N ILE A 178 42.37 22.42 -22.00
CA ILE A 178 43.46 22.75 -21.07
C ILE A 178 44.56 23.61 -21.72
N THR A 179 44.64 23.69 -23.04
CA THR A 179 45.71 24.43 -23.73
C THR A 179 45.55 25.95 -23.62
N ILE A 180 44.32 26.41 -23.45
CA ILE A 180 43.96 27.83 -23.31
C ILE A 180 43.70 28.25 -21.85
N LEU A 181 43.78 27.30 -20.92
CA LEU A 181 43.44 27.50 -19.51
C LEU A 181 44.26 28.62 -18.86
N ALA A 182 45.56 28.73 -19.20
CA ALA A 182 46.47 29.74 -18.66
C ALA A 182 46.06 31.20 -18.99
N THR A 183 45.33 31.41 -20.08
CA THR A 183 44.84 32.74 -20.50
C THR A 183 43.37 32.99 -20.15
N SER A 184 42.69 31.98 -19.62
CA SER A 184 41.25 32.02 -19.32
C SER A 184 40.98 32.47 -17.89
N LYS A 185 39.77 32.98 -17.64
CA LYS A 185 39.29 33.25 -16.28
C LYS A 185 38.28 32.16 -15.90
N CYS A 186 38.60 31.37 -14.88
CA CYS A 186 37.73 30.34 -14.34
C CYS A 186 37.52 30.53 -12.83
N PHE A 187 36.34 30.17 -12.32
CA PHE A 187 36.14 30.07 -10.88
C PHE A 187 36.47 28.66 -10.36
N ASN A 188 36.54 28.52 -9.04
CA ASN A 188 36.94 27.27 -8.41
C ASN A 188 35.84 26.19 -8.48
N LEU A 189 36.01 25.21 -9.38
CA LEU A 189 35.09 24.08 -9.56
C LEU A 189 34.95 23.23 -8.29
N TYR A 190 36.03 23.01 -7.55
CA TYR A 190 35.99 22.22 -6.31
C TYR A 190 35.00 22.81 -5.29
N LYS A 191 35.01 24.13 -5.07
CA LYS A 191 34.05 24.79 -4.18
C LYS A 191 32.61 24.60 -4.64
N LEU A 192 32.37 24.71 -5.96
CA LEU A 192 31.04 24.50 -6.53
C LEU A 192 30.57 23.05 -6.34
N GLN A 193 31.44 22.06 -6.61
CA GLN A 193 31.11 20.64 -6.48
C GLN A 193 30.88 20.22 -5.03
N VAL A 194 31.65 20.74 -4.07
CA VAL A 194 31.42 20.51 -2.64
C VAL A 194 30.09 21.13 -2.20
N ALA A 195 29.76 22.35 -2.65
CA ALA A 195 28.47 22.96 -2.36
C ALA A 195 27.31 22.15 -2.93
N SER A 196 27.42 21.72 -4.19
CA SER A 196 26.45 20.83 -4.86
C SER A 196 26.25 19.54 -4.07
N ALA A 197 27.33 18.79 -3.79
CA ALA A 197 27.25 17.54 -3.04
C ALA A 197 26.67 17.73 -1.62
N SER A 198 26.94 18.86 -0.97
CA SER A 198 26.37 19.18 0.35
C SER A 198 24.86 19.43 0.28
N ILE A 199 24.39 20.22 -0.70
CA ILE A 199 22.95 20.48 -0.93
C ILE A 199 22.23 19.18 -1.22
N GLN A 200 22.82 18.33 -2.07
CA GLN A 200 22.24 17.04 -2.40
C GLN A 200 22.14 16.14 -1.16
N LEU A 201 23.20 16.01 -0.36
CA LEU A 201 23.17 15.21 0.87
C LEU A 201 22.12 15.73 1.88
N ILE A 202 22.09 17.05 2.13
CA ILE A 202 21.13 17.65 3.08
C ILE A 202 19.69 17.39 2.63
N SER A 203 19.42 17.51 1.33
CA SER A 203 18.10 17.25 0.79
C SER A 203 17.69 15.78 0.84
N ASP A 204 18.62 14.83 0.69
CA ASP A 204 18.33 13.40 0.87
C ASP A 204 17.91 13.10 2.30
N VAL A 205 18.64 13.64 3.28
CA VAL A 205 18.28 13.54 4.70
C VAL A 205 16.92 14.19 4.96
N ALA A 206 16.64 15.37 4.38
CA ALA A 206 15.34 16.02 4.53
C ALA A 206 14.20 15.15 3.96
N ILE A 207 14.36 14.61 2.74
CA ILE A 207 13.35 13.75 2.10
C ILE A 207 13.12 12.47 2.92
N LEU A 208 14.16 11.92 3.55
CA LEU A 208 14.06 10.75 4.44
C LEU A 208 13.26 11.06 5.72
N LEU A 209 13.49 12.22 6.34
CA LEU A 209 12.91 12.57 7.63
C LEU A 209 11.48 13.12 7.53
N LEU A 210 11.14 13.85 6.46
CA LEU A 210 9.83 14.47 6.27
C LEU A 210 8.64 13.51 6.44
N PRO A 211 8.57 12.37 5.73
CA PRO A 211 7.44 11.44 5.87
C PRO A 211 7.45 10.72 7.22
N GLN A 212 8.59 10.63 7.91
CA GLN A 212 8.71 9.88 9.15
C GLN A 212 7.85 10.47 10.28
N GLN A 213 7.74 11.80 10.34
CA GLN A 213 6.87 12.48 11.31
C GLN A 213 5.39 12.07 11.14
N VAL A 214 4.93 11.93 9.90
CA VAL A 214 3.56 11.51 9.58
C VAL A 214 3.37 10.01 9.85
N ILE A 215 4.36 9.20 9.50
CA ILE A 215 4.33 7.75 9.69
C ILE A 215 4.27 7.38 11.18
N TRP A 216 5.01 8.08 12.05
CA TRP A 216 5.02 7.80 13.48
C TRP A 216 3.72 8.14 14.20
N SER A 217 2.92 9.07 13.64
CA SER A 217 1.57 9.32 14.14
C SER A 217 0.55 8.25 13.74
N LEU A 218 0.89 7.31 12.86
CA LEU A 218 -0.05 6.38 12.25
C LEU A 218 0.10 4.96 12.83
N LYS A 219 -0.93 4.47 13.53
CA LYS A 219 -0.96 3.12 14.13
C LYS A 219 -1.06 2.06 13.04
N MET A 220 0.08 1.49 12.61
CA MET A 220 0.14 0.51 11.52
C MET A 220 0.37 -0.94 11.99
N THR A 221 -0.26 -1.91 11.29
CA THR A 221 -0.01 -3.35 11.46
C THR A 221 1.40 -3.75 11.01
N TRP A 222 1.95 -4.85 11.55
CA TRP A 222 3.34 -5.30 11.30
C TRP A 222 3.69 -5.45 9.80
N GLN A 223 2.73 -5.90 8.98
CA GLN A 223 2.94 -6.05 7.53
C GLN A 223 3.11 -4.71 6.81
N LYS A 224 2.31 -3.70 7.19
CA LYS A 224 2.47 -2.32 6.68
C LYS A 224 3.77 -1.69 7.21
N ARG A 225 4.12 -1.97 8.48
CA ARG A 225 5.38 -1.55 9.11
C ARG A 225 6.60 -2.10 8.36
N LEU A 226 6.55 -3.33 7.85
CA LEU A 226 7.63 -3.91 7.05
C LEU A 226 7.81 -3.18 5.70
N GLY A 227 6.72 -2.85 5.00
CA GLY A 227 6.79 -2.07 3.76
C GLY A 227 7.33 -0.65 3.97
N VAL A 228 6.91 0.00 5.06
CA VAL A 228 7.44 1.31 5.47
C VAL A 228 8.93 1.23 5.83
N SER A 229 9.33 0.21 6.58
CA SER A 229 10.74 -0.01 6.94
C SER A 229 11.62 -0.29 5.72
N PHE A 230 11.08 -0.95 4.70
CA PHE A 230 11.79 -1.19 3.44
C PHE A 230 12.01 0.12 2.67
N ILE A 231 10.98 0.97 2.54
CA ILE A 231 11.11 2.30 1.90
C ILE A 231 12.13 3.16 2.65
N PHE A 232 12.08 3.14 3.99
CA PHE A 232 13.02 3.86 4.83
C PHE A 232 14.46 3.36 4.65
N GLY A 233 14.67 2.04 4.63
CA GLY A 233 16.00 1.44 4.41
C GLY A 233 16.61 1.87 3.07
N LEU A 234 15.79 1.99 2.03
CA LEU A 234 16.24 2.46 0.71
C LEU A 234 16.56 3.95 0.68
N GLY A 235 15.77 4.78 1.37
CA GLY A 235 16.10 6.19 1.54
C GLY A 235 17.42 6.38 2.32
N LEU A 236 17.70 5.51 3.30
CA LEU A 236 19.00 5.51 3.99
C LEU A 236 20.16 5.13 3.06
N LEU A 237 19.98 4.17 2.14
CA LEU A 237 21.01 3.84 1.15
C LEU A 237 21.33 5.02 0.24
N ALA A 238 20.33 5.81 -0.18
CA ALA A 238 20.56 7.03 -0.94
C ALA A 238 21.40 8.05 -0.16
N CYS A 239 21.09 8.26 1.13
CA CYS A 239 21.91 9.11 2.01
C CYS A 239 23.36 8.60 2.13
N ILE A 240 23.56 7.28 2.30
CA ILE A 240 24.90 6.68 2.38
C ILE A 240 25.68 6.93 1.08
N SER A 241 25.04 6.71 -0.08
CA SER A 241 25.63 7.00 -1.39
C SER A 241 26.04 8.49 -1.50
N ALA A 242 25.18 9.41 -1.05
CA ALA A 242 25.46 10.84 -1.08
C ALA A 242 26.61 11.27 -0.15
N VAL A 243 26.80 10.58 0.99
CA VAL A 243 27.94 10.78 1.90
C VAL A 243 29.24 10.36 1.21
N PHE A 244 29.29 9.14 0.66
CA PHE A 244 30.49 8.67 -0.06
C PHE A 244 30.79 9.50 -1.31
N ARG A 245 29.77 9.97 -2.02
CA ARG A 245 29.94 10.94 -3.10
C ARG A 245 30.58 12.23 -2.60
N LEU A 246 30.12 12.78 -1.46
CA LEU A 246 30.74 13.99 -0.89
C LEU A 246 32.20 13.76 -0.49
N GLU A 247 32.50 12.62 0.16
CA GLU A 247 33.87 12.24 0.53
C GLU A 247 34.79 12.12 -0.69
N THR A 248 34.32 11.44 -1.73
CA THR A 248 35.07 11.26 -2.98
C THR A 248 35.23 12.58 -3.75
N THR A 249 34.24 13.49 -3.72
CA THR A 249 34.39 14.87 -4.22
C THR A 249 35.51 15.62 -3.48
N ILE A 250 35.56 15.50 -2.15
CA ILE A 250 36.60 16.14 -1.33
C ILE A 250 37.98 15.58 -1.65
N THR A 251 38.07 14.27 -1.80
CA THR A 251 39.31 13.56 -2.14
C THR A 251 39.80 13.95 -3.53
N HIS A 252 38.90 13.93 -4.52
CA HIS A 252 39.21 14.30 -5.90
C HIS A 252 39.70 15.75 -6.01
N GLY A 253 39.03 16.70 -5.36
CA GLY A 253 39.42 18.11 -5.42
C GLY A 253 40.74 18.47 -4.72
N LYS A 254 41.27 17.58 -3.87
CA LYS A 254 42.58 17.73 -3.21
C LYS A 254 43.68 16.91 -3.87
N SER A 255 43.33 15.97 -4.74
CA SER A 255 44.29 15.08 -5.38
C SER A 255 45.05 15.79 -6.50
N ALA A 256 46.35 15.51 -6.59
CA ALA A 256 47.14 15.89 -7.77
C ALA A 256 46.88 14.94 -8.95
N ASP A 257 46.52 13.69 -8.68
CA ASP A 257 46.13 12.69 -9.67
C ASP A 257 44.60 12.68 -9.80
N ALA A 258 44.08 13.57 -10.63
CA ALA A 258 42.65 13.78 -10.80
C ALA A 258 42.01 12.61 -11.57
N VAL A 259 42.72 12.05 -12.56
CA VAL A 259 42.22 10.93 -13.38
C VAL A 259 42.03 9.67 -12.54
N TRP A 260 42.97 9.35 -11.64
CA TRP A 260 42.85 8.18 -10.77
C TRP A 260 41.70 8.28 -9.76
N THR A 261 41.41 9.50 -9.29
CA THR A 261 40.41 9.76 -8.24
C THR A 261 39.01 10.07 -8.77
N LEU A 262 38.85 10.22 -10.08
CA LEU A 262 37.57 10.48 -10.75
C LEU A 262 36.60 9.26 -10.74
N PRO A 263 37.04 8.01 -11.00
CA PRO A 263 36.15 6.84 -11.02
C PRO A 263 35.28 6.64 -9.78
N PRO A 264 35.80 6.69 -8.54
CA PRO A 264 34.95 6.51 -7.36
C PRO A 264 33.88 7.59 -7.25
N LEU A 265 34.22 8.84 -7.59
CA LEU A 265 33.27 9.95 -7.61
C LEU A 265 32.13 9.70 -8.61
N ALA A 266 32.48 9.29 -9.84
CA ALA A 266 31.52 9.00 -10.89
C ALA A 266 30.59 7.84 -10.51
N PHE A 267 31.14 6.75 -9.97
CA PHE A 267 30.36 5.58 -9.54
C PHE A 267 29.36 5.92 -8.43
N TRP A 268 29.76 6.69 -7.42
CA TRP A 268 28.84 7.09 -6.35
C TRP A 268 27.77 8.06 -6.84
N ALA A 269 28.08 8.95 -7.78
CA ALA A 269 27.10 9.81 -8.43
C ALA A 269 26.09 9.00 -9.27
N THR A 270 26.55 7.99 -10.01
CA THR A 270 25.69 7.11 -10.80
C THR A 270 24.84 6.18 -9.93
N ALA A 271 25.40 5.69 -8.82
CA ALA A 271 24.65 4.96 -7.80
C ALA A 271 23.53 5.81 -7.20
N GLU A 272 23.80 7.08 -6.87
CA GLU A 272 22.80 8.00 -6.31
C GLU A 272 21.66 8.29 -7.29
N MET A 273 21.97 8.55 -8.57
CA MET A 273 20.94 8.68 -9.61
C MET A 273 20.07 7.42 -9.70
N THR A 274 20.69 6.24 -9.65
CA THR A 274 20.01 4.93 -9.70
C THR A 274 19.09 4.74 -8.49
N CYS A 275 19.56 5.07 -7.28
CA CYS A 275 18.74 5.08 -6.08
C CYS A 275 17.51 6.00 -6.23
N GLY A 276 17.69 7.17 -6.85
CA GLY A 276 16.59 8.09 -7.15
C GLY A 276 15.50 7.45 -8.03
N PHE A 277 15.86 6.78 -9.13
CA PHE A 277 14.90 6.06 -9.98
C PHE A 277 14.17 4.94 -9.23
N PHE A 278 14.91 4.23 -8.37
CA PHE A 278 14.34 3.19 -7.53
C PHE A 278 13.29 3.75 -6.57
N ILE A 279 13.66 4.79 -5.81
CA ILE A 279 12.79 5.45 -4.82
C ILE A 279 11.54 6.03 -5.49
N VAL A 280 11.69 6.70 -6.64
CA VAL A 280 10.55 7.20 -7.43
C VAL A 280 9.57 6.07 -7.78
N SER A 281 10.05 4.86 -8.02
CA SER A 281 9.21 3.73 -8.46
C SER A 281 8.52 3.00 -7.30
N LEU A 282 8.96 3.20 -6.05
CA LEU A 282 8.45 2.49 -4.87
C LEU A 282 6.94 2.60 -4.64
N PRO A 283 6.30 3.79 -4.75
CA PRO A 283 4.86 3.92 -4.50
C PRO A 283 3.99 3.06 -5.44
N CYS A 284 4.53 2.65 -6.59
CA CYS A 284 3.82 1.82 -7.56
C CYS A 284 3.86 0.32 -7.20
N ILE A 285 4.87 -0.14 -6.45
CA ILE A 285 5.12 -1.57 -6.20
C ILE A 285 3.97 -2.28 -5.47
N PRO A 286 3.39 -1.74 -4.37
CA PRO A 286 2.35 -2.45 -3.62
C PRO A 286 1.11 -2.76 -4.47
N LYS A 287 0.71 -1.83 -5.35
CA LYS A 287 -0.44 -2.02 -6.21
C LYS A 287 -0.17 -3.02 -7.33
N ILE A 288 1.03 -3.01 -7.91
CA ILE A 288 1.44 -4.03 -8.89
C ILE A 288 1.40 -5.42 -8.26
N MET A 289 1.95 -5.57 -7.04
CA MET A 289 1.98 -6.85 -6.33
C MET A 289 0.58 -7.41 -6.04
N MET A 290 -0.39 -6.52 -5.76
CA MET A 290 -1.78 -6.89 -5.50
C MET A 290 -2.52 -7.31 -6.78
N GLU A 291 -2.37 -6.56 -7.87
CA GLU A 291 -3.13 -6.78 -9.13
C GLU A 291 -2.58 -7.92 -9.99
N THR A 292 -1.25 -8.11 -10.00
CA THR A 292 -0.61 -9.12 -10.88
C THR A 292 -0.36 -10.47 -10.22
N GLY A 293 -0.64 -10.59 -8.91
CA GLY A 293 -0.25 -11.77 -8.12
C GLY A 293 1.27 -12.01 -8.07
N ALA A 294 2.08 -11.04 -8.52
CA ALA A 294 3.54 -11.16 -8.60
C ALA A 294 4.18 -11.41 -7.22
N GLY A 295 3.54 -10.96 -6.13
CA GLY A 295 3.98 -11.28 -4.77
C GLY A 295 3.96 -12.79 -4.46
N ALA A 296 2.98 -13.53 -4.98
CA ALA A 296 2.89 -14.99 -4.82
C ALA A 296 3.95 -15.71 -5.67
N LYS A 297 4.20 -15.23 -6.89
CA LYS A 297 5.27 -15.76 -7.76
C LYS A 297 6.68 -15.48 -7.20
N LEU A 298 6.91 -14.27 -6.67
CA LEU A 298 8.19 -13.90 -6.08
C LEU A 298 8.49 -14.71 -4.81
N LYS A 299 7.48 -14.95 -3.95
CA LYS A 299 7.62 -15.87 -2.79
C LYS A 299 7.97 -17.30 -3.22
N ARG A 300 7.41 -17.78 -4.34
CA ARG A 300 7.71 -19.09 -4.92
C ARG A 300 9.13 -19.16 -5.51
N ILE A 301 9.63 -18.06 -6.09
CA ILE A 301 10.99 -17.97 -6.66
C ILE A 301 12.06 -17.80 -5.57
N LEU A 302 11.79 -16.99 -4.54
CA LEU A 302 12.70 -16.78 -3.41
C LEU A 302 12.74 -17.96 -2.42
N GLY A 303 12.08 -19.08 -2.73
CA GLY A 303 12.11 -20.28 -1.89
C GLY A 303 11.45 -20.10 -0.52
N MET A 304 10.69 -19.03 -0.31
CA MET A 304 9.92 -18.79 0.92
C MET A 304 8.58 -19.54 0.85
N SER A 305 8.63 -20.86 0.65
CA SER A 305 7.50 -21.73 0.97
C SER A 305 7.46 -21.91 2.48
N SER A 306 6.37 -21.47 3.10
CA SER A 306 5.98 -21.88 4.45
C SER A 306 6.16 -23.40 4.57
N LEU A 307 6.83 -23.82 5.64
CA LEU A 307 6.93 -25.21 6.06
C LEU A 307 5.53 -25.66 6.54
N GLY A 308 4.61 -25.84 5.60
CA GLY A 308 3.24 -26.26 5.82
C GLY A 308 3.14 -27.77 5.73
N ASN A 309 2.96 -28.41 6.88
CA ASN A 309 2.84 -29.83 7.12
C ASN A 309 1.89 -30.52 6.10
N THR A 310 2.43 -31.40 5.26
CA THR A 310 1.63 -32.24 4.36
C THR A 310 1.25 -33.52 5.09
N SER A 311 0.00 -33.63 5.52
CA SER A 311 -0.61 -34.92 5.83
C SER A 311 -2.05 -34.99 5.32
N LYS A 312 -2.21 -35.13 3.99
CA LYS A 312 -3.40 -35.75 3.42
C LYS A 312 -3.23 -37.27 3.53
N ARG A 313 -3.91 -37.89 4.50
CA ARG A 313 -4.25 -39.32 4.41
C ARG A 313 -5.50 -39.43 3.55
N THR A 314 -5.29 -39.79 2.31
CA THR A 314 -6.25 -40.42 1.42
C THR A 314 -6.73 -41.73 2.04
N TRP A 315 -8.05 -41.92 2.18
CA TRP A 315 -8.64 -43.25 2.28
C TRP A 315 -9.69 -43.38 1.19
N GLY A 316 -9.35 -44.19 0.18
CA GLY A 316 -10.23 -44.58 -0.90
C GLY A 316 -11.25 -45.58 -0.39
N SER A 317 -12.51 -45.33 -0.73
CA SER A 317 -13.59 -46.31 -0.64
C SER A 317 -13.42 -47.33 -1.75
N GLY A 318 -13.08 -48.56 -1.38
CA GLY A 318 -13.09 -49.73 -2.25
C GLY A 318 -13.76 -50.87 -1.47
N GLY A 319 -15.04 -51.09 -1.72
CA GLY A 319 -15.81 -52.16 -1.11
C GLY A 319 -15.45 -53.53 -1.69
N THR A 320 -15.47 -54.56 -0.84
CA THR A 320 -16.01 -55.91 -1.05
C THR A 320 -15.58 -56.78 0.12
N GLY A 321 -16.53 -57.43 0.81
CA GLY A 321 -16.20 -58.29 1.94
C GLY A 321 -17.42 -58.74 2.72
N GLN A 322 -17.87 -59.95 2.40
CA GLN A 322 -19.04 -60.68 2.89
C GLN A 322 -19.10 -60.99 4.40
N SER A 323 -20.35 -61.03 4.88
CA SER A 323 -20.99 -62.11 5.66
C SER A 323 -20.91 -62.17 7.20
N SER A 324 -22.12 -62.42 7.73
CA SER A 324 -22.49 -63.10 8.99
C SER A 324 -22.36 -62.29 10.27
N SER A 325 -23.21 -62.42 11.29
CA SER A 325 -24.55 -62.98 11.50
C SER A 325 -24.83 -62.78 13.00
N ASN A 326 -26.09 -62.49 13.37
CA ASN A 326 -26.66 -62.60 14.72
C ASN A 326 -26.10 -61.58 15.77
N HIS A 327 -26.87 -60.97 16.67
CA HIS A 327 -28.02 -61.43 17.43
C HIS A 327 -28.91 -60.24 17.88
N SER A 328 -30.20 -60.54 17.94
CA SER A 328 -31.36 -59.92 18.59
C SER A 328 -31.19 -59.26 19.99
N ARG A 329 -31.99 -58.20 20.25
CA ARG A 329 -32.96 -57.94 21.36
C ARG A 329 -33.21 -56.42 21.44
N LEU A 330 -34.35 -55.85 21.04
CA LEU A 330 -35.74 -55.82 21.56
C LEU A 330 -35.95 -55.10 22.91
N ALA A 331 -36.94 -54.18 22.89
CA ALA A 331 -37.62 -53.43 23.96
C ALA A 331 -36.90 -52.16 24.48
N GLY A 332 -37.55 -51.02 24.71
CA GLY A 332 -38.95 -50.64 24.64
C GLY A 332 -39.12 -49.17 25.03
N SER A 333 -40.22 -48.57 24.58
CA SER A 333 -40.79 -47.25 24.88
C SER A 333 -40.44 -46.62 26.25
N THR A 334 -40.08 -45.33 26.28
CA THR A 334 -40.83 -44.27 26.98
C THR A 334 -40.27 -42.86 26.74
N ALA A 335 -41.16 -41.88 26.70
CA ALA A 335 -40.91 -40.46 26.53
C ALA A 335 -40.03 -39.85 27.63
N GLY A 336 -39.26 -38.81 27.29
CA GLY A 336 -38.57 -37.98 28.28
C GLY A 336 -37.74 -36.85 27.63
N ASN A 337 -38.13 -35.61 27.93
CA ASN A 337 -37.38 -34.38 27.65
C ASN A 337 -35.88 -34.52 27.95
N ALA A 338 -35.03 -33.97 27.07
CA ALA A 338 -33.64 -33.70 27.39
C ALA A 338 -33.19 -32.37 26.76
N TYR A 339 -33.41 -31.28 27.53
CA TYR A 339 -32.55 -30.11 27.49
C TYR A 339 -31.14 -30.55 27.91
N TYR A 340 -30.11 -30.23 27.11
CA TYR A 340 -28.73 -30.29 27.58
C TYR A 340 -28.39 -29.00 28.32
N LYS A 341 -28.17 -29.16 29.62
CA LYS A 341 -27.69 -28.16 30.56
C LYS A 341 -26.16 -28.07 30.44
N MET A 342 -25.59 -26.92 30.07
CA MET A 342 -24.16 -26.66 30.28
C MET A 342 -23.97 -26.11 31.69
N ASP A 343 -23.42 -26.93 32.58
CA ASP A 343 -23.00 -26.52 33.92
C ASP A 343 -21.73 -25.64 33.87
N ALA A 344 -21.65 -24.75 34.86
CA ALA A 344 -20.69 -23.68 35.02
C ALA A 344 -19.20 -24.13 35.10
N LEU A 345 -18.36 -23.28 34.52
CA LEU A 345 -16.88 -23.34 34.52
C LEU A 345 -16.26 -23.41 35.93
N LYS A 346 -15.21 -24.23 36.06
CA LYS A 346 -13.95 -23.87 36.76
C LYS A 346 -12.74 -24.54 36.08
N PRO A 347 -11.54 -23.96 36.23
CA PRO A 347 -10.64 -23.69 35.11
C PRO A 347 -9.47 -24.67 35.02
N SER A 348 -9.20 -25.23 33.84
CA SER A 348 -7.92 -25.87 33.52
C SER A 348 -7.74 -26.04 32.00
N GLU A 349 -6.63 -25.51 31.48
CA GLU A 349 -5.96 -25.90 30.22
C GLU A 349 -6.82 -26.00 28.95
N SER A 350 -7.62 -24.97 28.67
CA SER A 350 -8.26 -24.81 27.34
C SER A 350 -8.23 -23.37 26.80
N THR A 351 -7.63 -22.44 27.55
CA THR A 351 -7.52 -21.03 27.17
C THR A 351 -6.40 -20.74 26.16
N GLU A 352 -5.62 -21.73 25.72
CA GLU A 352 -4.53 -21.54 24.77
C GLU A 352 -4.91 -21.81 23.29
N TYR A 353 -6.13 -22.28 23.02
CA TYR A 353 -6.60 -22.56 21.64
C TYR A 353 -7.40 -21.42 21.00
N LEU A 354 -7.72 -20.35 21.73
CA LEU A 354 -8.41 -19.16 21.20
C LEU A 354 -7.46 -17.98 20.87
N GLN A 355 -6.13 -18.20 20.87
CA GLN A 355 -5.14 -17.17 20.52
C GLN A 355 -4.16 -17.56 19.40
N LYS A 356 -4.41 -18.65 18.67
CA LYS A 356 -3.58 -19.07 17.53
C LYS A 356 -4.44 -19.44 16.32
N ASP A 357 -4.91 -18.41 15.63
CA ASP A 357 -4.97 -18.29 14.17
C ASP A 357 -5.91 -17.12 13.84
N GLN A 358 -5.36 -16.00 13.37
CA GLN A 358 -6.14 -14.84 12.91
C GLN A 358 -6.90 -15.19 11.62
N LYS A 359 -8.01 -15.92 11.71
CA LYS A 359 -9.02 -15.95 10.65
C LYS A 359 -9.82 -14.66 10.78
N LYS A 360 -9.62 -13.72 9.85
CA LYS A 360 -10.34 -12.44 9.84
C LYS A 360 -11.75 -12.67 9.27
N HIS A 361 -12.76 -12.14 9.96
CA HIS A 361 -14.15 -12.22 9.52
C HIS A 361 -14.30 -11.45 8.20
N ILE A 362 -15.11 -11.94 7.26
CA ILE A 362 -15.26 -11.28 5.94
C ILE A 362 -15.78 -9.85 6.12
N PHE A 363 -16.74 -9.68 7.02
CA PHE A 363 -17.30 -8.37 7.33
C PHE A 363 -16.25 -7.43 7.94
N GLU A 364 -15.39 -7.92 8.84
CA GLU A 364 -14.25 -7.17 9.40
C GLU A 364 -13.32 -6.65 8.29
N ILE A 365 -13.04 -7.47 7.27
CA ILE A 365 -12.21 -7.05 6.14
C ILE A 365 -12.91 -5.98 5.31
N GLN A 366 -14.22 -6.13 5.05
CA GLN A 366 -14.99 -5.19 4.24
C GLN A 366 -15.17 -3.83 4.95
N THR A 367 -15.30 -3.82 6.27
CA THR A 367 -15.49 -2.61 7.08
C THR A 367 -14.21 -2.09 7.72
N ALA A 368 -13.05 -2.72 7.50
CA ALA A 368 -11.78 -2.36 8.14
C ALA A 368 -11.45 -0.86 8.10
N LYS A 369 -11.77 -0.16 7.02
CA LYS A 369 -11.57 1.30 6.90
C LYS A 369 -12.58 2.13 7.68
N ILE A 370 -13.80 1.63 7.81
CA ILE A 370 -14.83 2.27 8.63
C ILE A 370 -14.43 2.12 10.10
N CYS A 371 -14.02 0.93 10.53
CA CYS A 371 -13.51 0.70 11.88
C CYS A 371 -12.21 1.48 12.16
N GLU A 372 -11.34 1.69 11.17
CA GLU A 372 -10.13 2.54 11.31
C GLU A 372 -10.47 4.03 11.51
N VAL A 373 -11.59 4.51 10.95
CA VAL A 373 -12.06 5.89 11.13
C VAL A 373 -12.81 6.06 12.45
N LEU A 374 -13.54 5.02 12.88
CA LEU A 374 -14.27 4.98 14.14
C LEU A 374 -13.42 4.34 15.25
N ASP A 375 -12.15 4.74 15.38
CA ASP A 375 -11.17 4.08 16.26
C ASP A 375 -11.44 4.28 17.77
N ASP A 376 -12.34 5.19 18.12
CA ASP A 376 -12.87 5.37 19.47
C ASP A 376 -13.93 4.31 19.87
N HIS A 377 -14.27 3.37 18.98
CA HIS A 377 -15.27 2.32 19.21
C HIS A 377 -14.66 0.91 19.17
N GLU A 378 -15.16 0.02 20.02
CA GLU A 378 -14.79 -1.40 20.00
C GLU A 378 -15.77 -2.19 19.12
N PHE A 379 -15.22 -3.00 18.20
CA PHE A 379 -16.02 -3.80 17.27
C PHE A 379 -15.82 -5.30 17.54
N VAL A 380 -16.92 -6.01 17.74
CA VAL A 380 -16.95 -7.47 17.84
C VAL A 380 -17.63 -8.04 16.59
N PHE A 381 -16.93 -8.92 15.89
CA PHE A 381 -17.43 -9.55 14.67
C PHE A 381 -17.90 -10.98 14.98
N ILE A 382 -19.02 -11.36 14.37
CA ILE A 382 -19.66 -12.67 14.56
C ILE A 382 -19.91 -13.22 13.16
N ASP A 383 -19.43 -14.43 12.88
CA ASP A 383 -19.80 -15.17 11.67
C ASP A 383 -21.10 -15.96 11.91
N GLY A 384 -21.85 -16.21 10.84
CA GLY A 384 -23.02 -17.08 10.90
C GLY A 384 -22.63 -18.56 11.12
N PRO A 385 -23.55 -19.41 11.60
CA PRO A 385 -23.24 -20.80 11.94
C PRO A 385 -23.22 -21.75 10.73
N VAL A 386 -23.69 -21.31 9.55
CA VAL A 386 -23.92 -22.19 8.39
C VAL A 386 -22.81 -22.03 7.36
N PRO A 387 -22.02 -23.07 7.01
CA PRO A 387 -21.07 -22.99 5.90
C PRO A 387 -21.80 -22.75 4.56
N THR A 388 -21.33 -21.78 3.79
CA THR A 388 -21.94 -21.39 2.51
C THR A 388 -20.91 -21.37 1.38
N GLU A 389 -21.40 -21.37 0.13
CA GLU A 389 -20.52 -21.18 -1.03
C GLU A 389 -20.23 -19.68 -1.25
N PRO A 390 -19.01 -19.32 -1.67
CA PRO A 390 -18.66 -17.93 -1.94
C PRO A 390 -19.46 -17.34 -3.10
N SER A 391 -19.90 -16.09 -2.93
CA SER A 391 -20.40 -15.28 -4.03
C SER A 391 -19.28 -14.94 -5.03
N GLU A 392 -19.66 -14.69 -6.28
CA GLU A 392 -18.74 -14.39 -7.38
C GLU A 392 -17.82 -13.18 -7.04
N GLY A 393 -16.53 -13.44 -6.82
CA GLY A 393 -15.53 -12.43 -6.41
C GLY A 393 -15.05 -12.53 -4.95
N ALA A 394 -15.73 -13.31 -4.10
CA ALA A 394 -15.38 -13.49 -2.70
C ALA A 394 -14.27 -14.52 -2.44
N THR A 395 -14.06 -15.48 -3.37
CA THR A 395 -13.05 -16.56 -3.30
C THR A 395 -11.59 -16.10 -3.19
N THR A 396 -11.33 -14.79 -3.30
CA THR A 396 -9.98 -14.21 -3.14
C THR A 396 -9.65 -13.79 -1.70
N ILE A 397 -10.62 -13.86 -0.79
CA ILE A 397 -10.53 -13.28 0.56
C ILE A 397 -10.32 -14.37 1.63
N THR A 398 -11.08 -15.46 1.59
CA THR A 398 -10.98 -16.62 2.50
C THR A 398 -11.31 -17.91 1.75
N ASP A 399 -10.90 -19.07 2.28
CA ASP A 399 -11.26 -20.39 1.74
C ASP A 399 -12.55 -20.96 2.37
N GLU A 400 -13.06 -20.35 3.45
CA GLU A 400 -14.26 -20.74 4.20
C GLU A 400 -15.23 -19.55 4.25
N PHE A 401 -16.52 -19.79 3.96
CA PHE A 401 -17.59 -18.80 3.97
C PHE A 401 -18.71 -19.30 4.87
N TYR A 402 -19.28 -18.38 5.65
CA TYR A 402 -20.37 -18.69 6.57
C TYR A 402 -21.53 -17.70 6.33
N GLY A 403 -22.75 -18.23 6.29
CA GLY A 403 -24.02 -17.52 6.28
C GLY A 403 -24.80 -17.77 7.57
N TYR A 404 -25.91 -17.05 7.73
CA TYR A 404 -26.73 -17.13 8.94
C TYR A 404 -27.82 -18.20 8.81
N LEU A 405 -28.38 -18.37 7.61
CA LEU A 405 -29.46 -19.31 7.35
C LEU A 405 -29.07 -20.31 6.23
N PRO A 406 -29.57 -21.56 6.30
CA PRO A 406 -29.35 -22.55 5.26
C PRO A 406 -30.15 -22.23 3.98
N ASP A 407 -29.63 -22.64 2.81
CA ASP A 407 -30.30 -22.49 1.51
C ASP A 407 -30.68 -23.86 0.91
N PRO A 408 -31.97 -24.17 0.71
CA PRO A 408 -33.16 -23.40 1.12
C PRO A 408 -33.45 -23.52 2.62
N ILE A 409 -34.19 -22.56 3.17
CA ILE A 409 -34.75 -22.69 4.53
C ILE A 409 -35.81 -23.79 4.51
N THR A 410 -35.67 -24.77 5.40
CA THR A 410 -36.59 -25.90 5.48
C THR A 410 -37.67 -25.72 6.54
N GLU A 411 -37.37 -25.03 7.65
CA GLU A 411 -38.30 -24.83 8.75
C GLU A 411 -38.22 -23.41 9.35
N ALA A 412 -39.34 -22.85 9.80
CA ALA A 412 -39.36 -21.55 10.47
C ALA A 412 -38.65 -21.56 11.84
N SER A 413 -38.45 -22.74 12.43
CA SER A 413 -37.67 -22.97 13.65
C SER A 413 -36.21 -22.55 13.50
N GLU A 414 -35.62 -22.68 12.31
CA GLU A 414 -34.21 -22.35 12.04
C GLU A 414 -33.91 -20.85 12.28
N CYS A 415 -34.82 -19.97 11.82
CA CYS A 415 -34.71 -18.53 12.08
C CYS A 415 -34.89 -18.20 13.57
N ARG A 416 -35.72 -18.98 14.28
CA ARG A 416 -36.00 -18.79 15.71
C ARG A 416 -34.80 -19.13 16.57
N ASP A 417 -34.23 -20.30 16.32
CA ASP A 417 -33.08 -20.80 17.06
C ASP A 417 -31.86 -19.91 16.81
N LEU A 418 -31.71 -19.38 15.59
CA LEU A 418 -30.69 -18.40 15.27
C LEU A 418 -30.89 -17.08 16.05
N LEU A 419 -32.09 -16.51 16.04
CA LEU A 419 -32.37 -15.27 16.77
C LEU A 419 -32.13 -15.46 18.27
N ALA A 420 -32.61 -16.57 18.84
CA ALA A 420 -32.37 -16.91 20.24
C ALA A 420 -30.87 -17.04 20.55
N GLY A 421 -30.10 -17.70 19.69
CA GLY A 421 -28.65 -17.83 19.85
C GLY A 421 -27.92 -16.48 19.79
N LEU A 422 -28.35 -15.56 18.93
CA LEU A 422 -27.79 -14.21 18.86
C LEU A 422 -28.15 -13.37 20.10
N VAL A 423 -29.37 -13.49 20.61
CA VAL A 423 -29.79 -12.85 21.88
C VAL A 423 -28.96 -13.36 23.04
N ASP A 424 -28.76 -14.68 23.15
CA ASP A 424 -27.94 -15.31 24.19
C ASP A 424 -26.46 -14.88 24.10
N TYR A 425 -25.94 -14.75 22.88
CA TYR A 425 -24.58 -14.25 22.65
C TYR A 425 -24.42 -12.81 23.14
N VAL A 426 -25.37 -11.93 22.80
CA VAL A 426 -25.37 -10.52 23.23
C VAL A 426 -25.45 -10.42 24.75
N HIS A 427 -26.28 -11.25 25.39
CA HIS A 427 -26.35 -11.33 26.86
C HIS A 427 -25.03 -11.75 27.50
N SER A 428 -24.32 -12.70 26.88
CA SER A 428 -23.11 -13.31 27.45
C SER A 428 -21.84 -12.50 27.21
N ASN A 429 -21.78 -11.71 26.12
CA ASN A 429 -20.58 -10.99 25.68
C ASN A 429 -20.74 -9.47 25.65
N GLY A 430 -21.93 -8.96 25.91
CA GLY A 430 -22.22 -7.53 25.98
C GLY A 430 -21.75 -6.86 27.28
N PRO A 431 -22.08 -5.57 27.48
CA PRO A 431 -23.05 -4.78 26.72
C PRO A 431 -22.53 -4.32 25.35
N PHE A 432 -23.44 -4.20 24.38
CA PHE A 432 -23.19 -3.62 23.07
C PHE A 432 -24.08 -2.40 22.85
N ASP A 433 -23.49 -1.23 22.56
CA ASP A 433 -24.25 0.01 22.36
C ASP A 433 -24.92 0.10 20.99
N GLY A 434 -24.49 -0.68 20.00
CA GLY A 434 -25.06 -0.66 18.65
C GLY A 434 -24.79 -1.94 17.89
N VAL A 435 -25.47 -2.12 16.77
CA VAL A 435 -25.30 -3.28 15.89
C VAL A 435 -25.07 -2.83 14.46
N MET A 436 -24.20 -3.57 13.76
CA MET A 436 -23.91 -3.32 12.34
C MET A 436 -23.91 -4.60 11.54
N GLY A 437 -24.36 -4.54 10.29
CA GLY A 437 -24.37 -5.71 9.43
C GLY A 437 -24.40 -5.39 7.93
N PHE A 438 -23.89 -6.34 7.14
CA PHE A 438 -23.88 -6.28 5.67
C PHE A 438 -24.72 -7.41 5.08
N SER A 439 -25.50 -7.10 4.04
CA SER A 439 -26.31 -8.08 3.31
C SER A 439 -27.19 -8.90 4.27
N GLU A 440 -27.04 -10.23 4.30
CA GLU A 440 -27.80 -11.13 5.19
C GLU A 440 -27.54 -10.82 6.68
N GLY A 441 -26.29 -10.53 7.05
CA GLY A 441 -25.95 -10.09 8.41
C GLY A 441 -26.60 -8.75 8.77
N GLY A 442 -26.83 -7.86 7.79
CA GLY A 442 -27.58 -6.63 8.00
C GLY A 442 -29.06 -6.86 8.29
N ILE A 443 -29.65 -7.89 7.69
CA ILE A 443 -31.03 -8.32 7.96
C ILE A 443 -31.12 -8.92 9.36
N MET A 444 -30.18 -9.78 9.75
CA MET A 444 -30.12 -10.33 11.10
C MET A 444 -29.92 -9.23 12.17
N ALA A 445 -29.06 -8.25 11.89
CA ALA A 445 -28.89 -7.06 12.74
C ALA A 445 -30.20 -6.27 12.89
N ALA A 446 -30.95 -6.07 11.80
CA ALA A 446 -32.24 -5.38 11.85
C ALA A 446 -33.28 -6.20 12.64
N MET A 447 -33.28 -7.52 12.48
CA MET A 447 -34.17 -8.42 13.23
C MET A 447 -33.87 -8.38 14.73
N LEU A 448 -32.59 -8.36 15.13
CA LEU A 448 -32.17 -8.18 16.53
C LEU A 448 -32.67 -6.84 17.11
N LEU A 449 -32.59 -5.75 16.35
CA LEU A 449 -33.09 -4.44 16.80
C LEU A 449 -34.61 -4.42 16.94
N VAL A 450 -35.34 -5.11 16.07
CA VAL A 450 -36.80 -5.23 16.21
C VAL A 450 -37.15 -6.04 17.45
N GLU A 451 -36.42 -7.13 17.71
CA GLU A 451 -36.60 -7.93 18.91
C GLU A 451 -36.30 -7.10 20.17
N ASP A 452 -35.20 -6.35 20.20
CA ASP A 452 -34.85 -5.47 21.33
C ASP A 452 -35.86 -4.33 21.50
N ALA A 453 -36.43 -3.79 20.41
CA ALA A 453 -37.46 -2.76 20.48
C ALA A 453 -38.78 -3.27 21.10
N ARG A 454 -39.15 -4.53 20.85
CA ARG A 454 -40.38 -5.15 21.37
C ARG A 454 -40.19 -5.82 22.72
N ARG A 455 -39.05 -6.47 22.91
CA ARG A 455 -38.64 -7.22 24.09
C ARG A 455 -37.21 -6.82 24.46
N PRO A 456 -37.02 -5.67 25.13
CA PRO A 456 -35.69 -5.15 25.47
C PRO A 456 -34.83 -6.18 26.21
N PHE A 457 -33.66 -6.48 25.67
CA PHE A 457 -32.70 -7.42 26.23
C PHE A 457 -31.27 -6.86 26.25
N ALA A 458 -30.91 -5.98 25.31
CA ALA A 458 -29.59 -5.35 25.20
C ALA A 458 -29.66 -3.83 25.37
N GLY A 459 -30.73 -3.20 24.89
CA GLY A 459 -30.86 -1.74 24.90
C GLY A 459 -29.95 -1.07 23.87
N PHE A 460 -29.94 -1.58 22.63
CA PHE A 460 -29.16 -1.01 21.54
C PHE A 460 -29.56 0.44 21.27
N LYS A 461 -28.57 1.31 21.13
CA LYS A 461 -28.74 2.75 20.93
C LYS A 461 -28.71 3.13 19.45
N CYS A 462 -28.10 2.33 18.57
CA CYS A 462 -28.10 2.58 17.13
C CYS A 462 -27.95 1.32 16.26
N GLY A 463 -28.30 1.46 14.97
CA GLY A 463 -28.14 0.41 13.96
C GLY A 463 -27.49 0.90 12.66
N ILE A 464 -26.55 0.14 12.10
CA ILE A 464 -25.86 0.49 10.84
C ILE A 464 -26.00 -0.65 9.83
N PHE A 465 -26.62 -0.37 8.69
CA PHE A 465 -26.99 -1.38 7.71
C PHE A 465 -26.35 -1.10 6.34
N PHE A 466 -25.59 -2.07 5.83
CA PHE A 466 -24.98 -2.01 4.51
C PHE A 466 -25.64 -3.01 3.56
N SER A 467 -26.25 -2.52 2.48
CA SER A 467 -26.89 -3.37 1.47
C SER A 467 -27.85 -4.41 2.07
N ALA A 468 -28.48 -4.08 3.20
CA ALA A 468 -29.42 -4.95 3.90
C ALA A 468 -30.84 -4.83 3.30
N ALA A 469 -31.74 -5.70 3.73
CA ALA A 469 -33.15 -5.68 3.37
C ALA A 469 -34.03 -5.72 4.63
N VAL A 470 -35.35 -5.58 4.45
CA VAL A 470 -36.31 -5.65 5.55
C VAL A 470 -36.21 -7.00 6.29
N PRO A 471 -36.20 -7.00 7.64
CA PRO A 471 -36.07 -8.24 8.41
C PRO A 471 -37.35 -9.07 8.40
N LEU A 472 -37.18 -10.35 8.73
CA LEU A 472 -38.29 -11.19 9.16
C LEU A 472 -38.89 -10.64 10.46
N ASP A 473 -40.20 -10.79 10.61
CA ASP A 473 -40.88 -10.40 11.85
C ASP A 473 -40.59 -11.42 12.97
N PRO A 474 -39.94 -11.02 14.08
CA PRO A 474 -39.61 -11.93 15.18
C PRO A 474 -40.84 -12.62 15.81
N ASP A 475 -42.00 -11.97 15.77
CA ASP A 475 -43.25 -12.53 16.32
C ASP A 475 -43.84 -13.61 15.43
N VAL A 476 -43.60 -13.51 14.12
CA VAL A 476 -44.10 -14.48 13.14
C VAL A 476 -43.14 -15.63 12.92
N VAL A 477 -41.87 -15.49 13.32
CA VAL A 477 -40.97 -16.63 13.60
C VAL A 477 -41.58 -17.59 14.64
N CYS A 478 -42.53 -17.15 15.49
CA CYS A 478 -43.29 -18.01 16.40
C CYS A 478 -44.45 -18.79 15.75
N THR A 479 -44.91 -18.37 14.57
CA THR A 479 -45.96 -19.01 13.76
C THR A 479 -45.32 -19.77 12.59
N GLU A 480 -45.88 -20.87 12.10
CA GLU A 480 -45.25 -21.69 11.04
C GLU A 480 -45.17 -21.00 9.65
N ILE A 481 -45.36 -19.68 9.58
CA ILE A 481 -45.40 -18.89 8.35
C ILE A 481 -44.28 -17.86 8.43
N LEU A 482 -43.35 -17.82 7.48
CA LEU A 482 -42.34 -16.77 7.40
C LEU A 482 -42.95 -15.50 6.78
N ARG A 483 -42.88 -14.36 7.49
CA ARG A 483 -43.22 -13.03 6.95
C ARG A 483 -42.11 -12.03 7.22
N CYS A 484 -41.91 -11.11 6.28
CA CYS A 484 -41.16 -9.88 6.50
C CYS A 484 -42.04 -8.84 7.19
N ILE A 485 -41.43 -7.93 7.94
CA ILE A 485 -42.12 -6.74 8.42
C ILE A 485 -42.55 -5.90 7.20
N ASP A 486 -43.78 -5.42 7.19
CA ASP A 486 -44.31 -4.59 6.11
C ASP A 486 -44.58 -3.18 6.66
N PRO A 487 -43.88 -2.14 6.17
CA PRO A 487 -44.06 -0.77 6.67
C PRO A 487 -45.48 -0.22 6.44
N ASP A 488 -46.24 -0.74 5.47
CA ASP A 488 -47.61 -0.31 5.21
C ASP A 488 -48.60 -0.86 6.25
N THR A 489 -48.30 -2.00 6.87
CA THR A 489 -49.15 -2.62 7.91
C THR A 489 -48.59 -2.48 9.33
N ASP A 490 -47.29 -2.67 9.52
CA ASP A 490 -46.60 -2.64 10.81
C ASP A 490 -46.08 -1.24 11.17
N GLY A 491 -45.98 -0.33 10.20
CA GLY A 491 -45.54 1.05 10.41
C GLY A 491 -44.04 1.19 10.69
N VAL A 492 -43.68 2.24 11.44
CA VAL A 492 -42.32 2.46 11.94
C VAL A 492 -42.11 1.57 13.17
N VAL A 493 -41.07 0.74 13.14
CA VAL A 493 -40.75 -0.23 14.20
C VAL A 493 -39.47 0.15 14.94
N LEU A 494 -38.50 0.75 14.26
CA LEU A 494 -37.21 1.13 14.83
C LEU A 494 -37.19 2.63 15.15
N HIS A 495 -37.24 2.95 16.45
CA HIS A 495 -37.22 4.31 17.00
C HIS A 495 -35.86 4.72 17.59
N ILE A 496 -34.79 4.15 17.06
CA ILE A 496 -33.41 4.49 17.41
C ILE A 496 -32.68 5.08 16.19
N PRO A 497 -31.61 5.86 16.39
CA PRO A 497 -30.73 6.30 15.31
C PRO A 497 -30.28 5.14 14.41
N THR A 498 -30.46 5.30 13.10
CA THR A 498 -30.06 4.28 12.12
C THR A 498 -29.35 4.88 10.91
N ALA A 499 -28.31 4.20 10.41
CA ALA A 499 -27.64 4.54 9.15
C ALA A 499 -27.91 3.44 8.12
N LEU A 500 -28.52 3.80 6.99
CA LEU A 500 -28.85 2.88 5.90
C LEU A 500 -28.04 3.22 4.65
N ILE A 501 -27.10 2.35 4.31
CA ILE A 501 -26.27 2.46 3.11
C ILE A 501 -26.87 1.54 2.04
N VAL A 502 -27.60 2.14 1.10
CA VAL A 502 -28.50 1.47 0.16
C VAL A 502 -27.96 1.51 -1.27
N GLU A 503 -28.17 0.43 -2.03
CA GLU A 503 -27.79 0.37 -3.44
C GLU A 503 -28.85 1.03 -4.34
N ALA A 504 -28.42 1.83 -5.32
CA ALA A 504 -29.32 2.53 -6.23
C ALA A 504 -29.88 1.63 -7.36
N ASN A 505 -29.18 0.55 -7.72
CA ASN A 505 -29.55 -0.36 -8.81
C ASN A 505 -29.70 -1.79 -8.30
N LEU A 506 -30.90 -2.14 -7.82
CA LEU A 506 -31.30 -3.44 -7.27
C LEU A 506 -31.36 -4.59 -8.32
N VAL A 507 -30.34 -4.72 -9.16
CA VAL A 507 -30.28 -5.73 -10.23
C VAL A 507 -29.59 -7.02 -9.75
N ARG A 508 -28.79 -6.97 -8.67
CA ARG A 508 -27.89 -8.08 -8.28
C ARG A 508 -28.22 -8.86 -7.00
N LEU A 509 -29.17 -8.43 -6.17
CA LEU A 509 -29.66 -9.24 -5.04
C LEU A 509 -30.47 -10.50 -5.47
N ARG A 510 -30.72 -10.66 -6.78
CA ARG A 510 -31.69 -11.62 -7.34
C ARG A 510 -31.35 -13.12 -7.24
N SER A 511 -30.16 -13.54 -6.81
CA SER A 511 -29.77 -14.95 -7.06
C SER A 511 -28.87 -15.64 -6.03
N GLN A 512 -28.72 -15.16 -4.79
CA GLN A 512 -27.70 -15.71 -3.87
C GLN A 512 -28.09 -15.85 -2.38
N SER A 513 -29.37 -15.67 -2.00
CA SER A 513 -29.79 -15.82 -0.60
C SER A 513 -30.98 -16.80 -0.46
N PRO A 514 -31.02 -17.64 0.59
CA PRO A 514 -32.16 -18.52 0.90
C PRO A 514 -33.49 -17.80 0.98
N LEU A 515 -33.46 -16.54 1.45
CA LEU A 515 -34.63 -15.69 1.61
C LEU A 515 -34.83 -14.75 0.43
N ALA A 516 -34.09 -14.93 -0.67
CA ALA A 516 -34.29 -14.20 -1.91
C ALA A 516 -35.77 -14.18 -2.37
N PRO A 517 -36.58 -15.26 -2.26
CA PRO A 517 -38.00 -15.18 -2.64
C PRO A 517 -38.81 -14.19 -1.78
N LEU A 518 -38.47 -14.03 -0.50
CA LEU A 518 -39.10 -13.11 0.44
C LEU A 518 -38.52 -11.68 0.33
N TRP A 519 -37.25 -11.55 -0.05
CA TRP A 519 -36.50 -10.29 -0.07
C TRP A 519 -36.28 -9.68 -1.46
N CYS A 520 -36.60 -10.39 -2.55
CA CYS A 520 -36.48 -9.91 -3.93
C CYS A 520 -37.71 -9.15 -4.43
N GLN A 521 -38.62 -8.74 -3.54
CA GLN A 521 -39.62 -7.74 -3.91
C GLN A 521 -38.91 -6.42 -4.24
N LYS A 522 -39.43 -5.67 -5.23
CA LYS A 522 -38.79 -4.46 -5.79
C LYS A 522 -38.46 -3.37 -4.76
N ASP A 523 -38.98 -3.49 -3.54
CA ASP A 523 -38.96 -2.46 -2.51
C ASP A 523 -38.34 -2.93 -1.18
N ALA A 524 -37.66 -4.09 -1.09
CA ALA A 524 -37.23 -4.64 0.21
C ALA A 524 -36.21 -3.77 0.98
N GLN A 525 -35.31 -3.07 0.29
CA GLN A 525 -34.41 -2.09 0.94
C GLN A 525 -35.17 -0.83 1.35
N GLU A 526 -36.14 -0.41 0.52
CA GLU A 526 -36.99 0.74 0.83
C GLU A 526 -37.93 0.44 1.99
N ALA A 527 -38.39 -0.81 2.13
CA ALA A 527 -39.16 -1.27 3.26
C ALA A 527 -38.35 -1.18 4.57
N LEU A 528 -37.06 -1.58 4.54
CA LEU A 528 -36.15 -1.36 5.68
C LEU A 528 -36.02 0.14 6.03
N VAL A 529 -35.85 1.00 5.02
CA VAL A 529 -35.82 2.46 5.24
C VAL A 529 -37.10 2.93 5.92
N ARG A 530 -38.26 2.48 5.45
CA ARG A 530 -39.58 2.91 5.92
C ARG A 530 -39.94 2.42 7.33
N ILE A 531 -39.40 1.29 7.80
CA ILE A 531 -39.59 0.84 9.19
C ILE A 531 -38.68 1.56 10.19
N CYS A 532 -37.66 2.30 9.73
CA CYS A 532 -36.84 3.18 10.55
C CYS A 532 -37.45 4.58 10.66
N ASP A 533 -37.41 5.17 11.86
CA ASP A 533 -37.95 6.51 12.11
C ASP A 533 -37.29 7.57 11.20
N GLU A 534 -38.13 8.30 10.46
CA GLU A 534 -37.69 9.29 9.47
C GLU A 534 -36.81 10.39 10.08
N LYS A 535 -37.02 10.74 11.35
CA LYS A 535 -36.24 11.79 12.03
C LYS A 535 -34.90 11.29 12.55
N LEU A 536 -34.77 9.98 12.75
CA LEU A 536 -33.61 9.36 13.35
C LEU A 536 -32.74 8.60 12.34
N ARG A 537 -33.24 8.38 11.11
CA ARG A 537 -32.52 7.66 10.06
C ARG A 537 -31.66 8.56 9.17
N GLU A 538 -30.49 8.07 8.80
CA GLU A 538 -29.62 8.58 7.75
C GLU A 538 -29.66 7.60 6.57
N VAL A 539 -29.81 8.09 5.33
CA VAL A 539 -29.87 7.23 4.14
C VAL A 539 -28.84 7.69 3.12
N VAL A 540 -27.89 6.81 2.78
CA VAL A 540 -26.87 7.03 1.76
C VAL A 540 -27.11 6.08 0.61
N ARG A 541 -27.33 6.59 -0.61
CA ARG A 541 -27.57 5.77 -1.80
C ARG A 541 -26.34 5.75 -2.72
N HIS A 542 -25.89 4.58 -3.15
CA HIS A 542 -24.71 4.42 -4.03
C HIS A 542 -24.94 3.47 -5.21
N ASP A 543 -24.16 3.64 -6.27
CA ASP A 543 -24.22 2.88 -7.54
C ASP A 543 -23.10 1.82 -7.68
N LEU A 544 -22.40 1.52 -6.59
CA LEU A 544 -21.23 0.62 -6.56
C LEU A 544 -21.54 -0.88 -6.67
N GLY A 545 -22.80 -1.28 -6.76
CA GLY A 545 -23.20 -2.69 -6.65
C GLY A 545 -23.42 -3.13 -5.20
N HIS A 546 -23.62 -4.44 -5.00
CA HIS A 546 -23.72 -5.10 -3.69
C HIS A 546 -22.38 -5.15 -2.94
N GLN A 547 -21.89 -3.99 -2.52
CA GLN A 547 -20.59 -3.81 -1.86
C GLN A 547 -20.65 -2.67 -0.84
N ILE A 548 -19.85 -2.76 0.22
CA ILE A 548 -19.64 -1.65 1.15
C ILE A 548 -18.82 -0.56 0.46
N PRO A 549 -19.29 0.71 0.43
CA PRO A 549 -18.50 1.83 -0.08
C PRO A 549 -17.11 1.86 0.55
N GLY A 550 -16.08 1.89 -0.28
CA GLY A 550 -14.68 1.85 0.15
C GLY A 550 -13.79 2.71 -0.75
N SER A 551 -12.47 2.50 -0.73
CA SER A 551 -11.52 3.39 -1.43
C SER A 551 -11.61 3.43 -2.95
N LYS A 552 -12.40 2.54 -3.57
CA LYS A 552 -12.69 2.60 -5.01
C LYS A 552 -13.61 3.78 -5.33
N SER A 553 -14.38 4.30 -4.36
CA SER A 553 -15.22 5.49 -4.47
C SER A 553 -15.12 6.32 -3.19
N MET A 554 -14.10 7.17 -3.12
CA MET A 554 -13.80 7.98 -1.92
C MET A 554 -14.94 8.93 -1.54
N GLU A 555 -15.67 9.47 -2.51
CA GLU A 555 -16.82 10.35 -2.27
C GLU A 555 -17.92 9.63 -1.49
N ARG A 556 -18.36 8.45 -1.99
CA ARG A 556 -19.37 7.62 -1.32
C ARG A 556 -18.88 7.07 0.02
N PHE A 557 -17.58 6.79 0.14
CA PHE A 557 -16.98 6.40 1.41
C PHE A 557 -17.10 7.53 2.45
N PHE A 558 -16.78 8.78 2.11
CA PHE A 558 -16.91 9.90 3.06
C PHE A 558 -18.37 10.18 3.43
N GLU A 559 -19.30 10.12 2.48
CA GLU A 559 -20.74 10.22 2.77
C GLU A 559 -21.21 9.13 3.73
N THR A 560 -20.72 7.90 3.54
CA THR A 560 -21.01 6.76 4.42
C THR A 560 -20.49 7.00 5.84
N ILE A 561 -19.24 7.44 5.98
CA ILE A 561 -18.65 7.76 7.30
C ILE A 561 -19.46 8.86 7.99
N GLN A 562 -19.76 9.96 7.31
CA GLN A 562 -20.53 11.06 7.89
C GLN A 562 -21.92 10.62 8.35
N ALA A 563 -22.59 9.75 7.59
CA ALA A 563 -23.88 9.21 8.00
C ALA A 563 -23.77 8.35 9.27
N ILE A 564 -22.71 7.54 9.38
CA ILE A 564 -22.46 6.72 10.56
C ILE A 564 -22.12 7.59 11.78
N GLU A 565 -21.20 8.54 11.65
CA GLU A 565 -20.83 9.48 12.72
C GLU A 565 -22.05 10.25 13.23
N ARG A 566 -22.87 10.84 12.34
CA ARG A 566 -24.12 11.52 12.73
C ARG A 566 -25.10 10.61 13.45
N THR A 567 -25.15 9.34 13.07
CA THR A 567 -26.03 8.35 13.70
C THR A 567 -25.54 8.02 15.12
N ILE A 568 -24.24 7.84 15.30
CA ILE A 568 -23.61 7.58 16.60
C ILE A 568 -23.74 8.80 17.51
N GLU A 569 -23.43 10.01 17.02
CA GLU A 569 -23.58 11.27 17.77
C GLU A 569 -25.03 11.45 18.24
N ARG A 570 -26.01 11.22 17.35
CA ARG A 570 -27.43 11.28 17.71
C ARG A 570 -27.81 10.26 18.78
N ALA A 571 -27.20 9.08 18.75
CA ALA A 571 -27.41 8.06 19.79
C ALA A 571 -26.79 8.50 21.12
N ILE A 572 -25.60 9.09 21.11
CA ILE A 572 -24.99 9.65 22.32
C ILE A 572 -25.88 10.76 22.91
N ASP A 573 -26.39 11.67 22.08
CA ASP A 573 -27.24 12.78 22.54
C ASP A 573 -28.59 12.32 23.11
N LEU A 574 -29.19 11.28 22.55
CA LEU A 574 -30.49 10.75 23.01
C LEU A 574 -30.39 9.92 24.29
N PHE A 575 -29.24 9.31 24.55
CA PHE A 575 -29.03 8.35 25.64
C PHE A 575 -27.94 8.78 26.65
N SER A 576 -27.55 10.07 26.65
CA SER A 576 -26.55 10.66 27.58
C SER A 576 -27.14 11.19 28.89
#